data_AF-A0A418NXH5-F1
#
_entry.id   AF-A0A418NXH5-F1
#
_cell.length_a   1.000
_cell.length_b   1.000
_cell.length_c   1.000
_cell.angle_alpha   90.00
_cell.angle_beta   90.00
_cell.angle_gamma   90.00
#
_symmetry.space_group_name_H-M   'P 1'
#
loop_
_entity.id
_entity.type
_entity.pdbx_description
1 polymer ?
#
loop_
_entity_poly.entity_id
_entity_poly.type
_entity_poly.pdbx_seq_one_letter_code
_entity_poly.pdbx_strand_id
1 'polypeptide(L)'
;MVQVSRLFPVAAFVLLAACAAPEGEYPSLAIRDVERVSGSMEVEPAPPLPAPPASTLASLDELAAAARAAHQRFGAAESQARRITSSAVGAARGSEAWARAQVAIADLEAQRSQAMIALADLDRIYVEAATSAQATESIAEVRNQVDALVAQEDAVIRSLLDMLTG
;
A
#
# COMPACT_ATOMS: atom_id res chain seq x y z
N MET A 1 16.24 70.79 -59.11
CA MET A 1 14.95 70.97 -58.39
C MET A 1 14.07 69.76 -58.65
N VAL A 2 14.05 68.82 -57.70
CA VAL A 2 12.93 67.88 -57.53
C VAL A 2 12.75 67.80 -56.02
N GLN A 3 11.74 68.50 -55.50
CA GLN A 3 11.28 68.29 -54.13
C GLN A 3 10.74 66.86 -54.09
N VAL A 4 11.61 65.92 -53.71
CA VAL A 4 11.18 64.56 -53.38
C VAL A 4 10.31 64.70 -52.14
N SER A 5 9.02 64.65 -52.43
CA SER A 5 7.92 64.91 -51.54
C SER A 5 8.06 64.06 -50.28
N ARG A 6 8.15 64.71 -49.11
CA ARG A 6 8.12 64.07 -47.78
C ARG A 6 6.83 63.25 -47.53
N LEU A 7 5.90 63.24 -48.48
CA LEU A 7 4.66 62.46 -48.49
C LEU A 7 4.83 61.01 -49.00
N PHE A 8 5.95 60.68 -49.66
CA PHE A 8 6.20 59.34 -50.20
C PHE A 8 6.25 58.20 -49.15
N PRO A 9 6.93 58.35 -47.99
CA PRO A 9 6.92 57.28 -46.97
C PRO A 9 5.53 57.10 -46.34
N VAL A 10 4.75 58.18 -46.20
CA VAL A 10 3.38 58.10 -45.66
C VAL A 10 2.45 57.33 -46.61
N ALA A 11 2.55 57.58 -47.91
CA ALA A 11 1.80 56.84 -48.92
C ALA A 11 2.16 55.34 -48.95
N ALA A 12 3.44 55.00 -48.76
CA ALA A 12 3.89 53.61 -48.70
C ALA A 12 3.33 52.85 -47.48
N PHE A 13 3.25 53.50 -46.30
CA PHE A 13 2.64 52.89 -45.11
C PHE A 13 1.14 52.61 -45.26
N VAL A 14 0.40 53.46 -45.98
CA VAL A 14 -1.05 53.26 -46.22
C VAL A 14 -1.31 52.07 -47.17
N LEU A 15 -0.43 51.82 -48.14
CA LEU A 15 -0.57 50.69 -49.08
C LEU A 15 -0.36 49.32 -48.42
N LEU A 16 0.39 49.24 -47.31
CA LEU A 16 0.60 48.01 -46.55
C LEU A 16 -0.65 47.57 -45.77
N ALA A 17 -1.55 48.50 -45.42
CA ALA A 17 -2.80 48.20 -44.74
C ALA A 17 -3.88 47.61 -45.68
N ALA A 18 -3.67 47.64 -47.01
CA ALA A 18 -4.65 47.17 -47.99
C ALA A 18 -4.81 45.63 -48.04
N CYS A 19 -3.93 44.87 -47.38
CA CYS A 19 -4.08 43.41 -47.23
C CYS A 19 -4.88 43.00 -45.97
N ALA A 20 -5.22 43.94 -45.08
CA ALA A 20 -6.05 43.66 -43.92
C ALA A 20 -7.52 43.95 -44.27
N ALA A 21 -8.38 42.95 -44.10
CA ALA A 21 -9.82 43.17 -44.18
C ALA A 21 -10.33 43.89 -42.91
N PRO A 22 -11.39 44.71 -43.01
CA PRO A 22 -12.07 45.31 -41.88
C PRO A 22 -12.40 44.32 -40.74
N GLU A 23 -12.42 44.81 -39.50
CA GLU A 23 -12.88 44.01 -38.36
C GLU A 23 -14.32 43.52 -38.61
N GLY A 24 -14.55 42.21 -38.44
CA GLY A 24 -15.84 41.57 -38.69
C GLY A 24 -15.99 40.87 -40.05
N GLU A 25 -15.04 41.06 -40.97
CA GLU A 25 -15.02 40.36 -42.27
C GLU A 25 -14.20 39.06 -42.25
N TYR A 26 -13.38 38.87 -41.22
CA TYR A 26 -12.75 37.59 -40.92
C TYR A 26 -13.70 36.69 -40.11
N PRO A 27 -13.84 35.41 -40.47
CA PRO A 27 -14.59 34.47 -39.64
C PRO A 27 -13.92 34.32 -38.27
N SER A 28 -14.74 34.14 -37.23
CA SER A 28 -14.28 33.88 -35.87
C SER A 28 -13.36 32.65 -35.81
N LEU A 29 -12.23 32.79 -35.11
CA LEU A 29 -11.34 31.67 -34.73
C LEU A 29 -11.79 30.94 -33.45
N ALA A 30 -12.88 31.39 -32.83
CA ALA A 30 -13.47 30.61 -31.75
C ALA A 30 -13.87 29.23 -32.29
N ILE A 31 -13.58 28.18 -31.51
CA ILE A 31 -13.98 26.81 -31.81
C ILE A 31 -15.47 26.79 -32.17
N ARG A 32 -15.78 26.24 -33.34
CA ARG A 32 -17.15 26.12 -33.82
C ARG A 32 -17.81 24.93 -33.13
N ASP A 33 -19.12 24.96 -32.93
CA ASP A 33 -19.82 23.84 -32.28
C ASP A 33 -19.71 22.53 -33.08
N VAL A 34 -19.57 22.60 -34.41
CA VAL A 34 -19.31 21.44 -35.28
C VAL A 34 -17.90 20.86 -35.10
N GLU A 35 -16.95 21.64 -34.60
CA GLU A 35 -15.57 21.21 -34.29
C GLU A 35 -15.45 20.67 -32.86
N ARG A 36 -16.49 20.85 -32.04
CA ARG A 36 -16.55 20.33 -30.68
C ARG A 36 -16.87 18.84 -30.71
N VAL A 37 -15.83 18.02 -30.71
CA VAL A 37 -15.96 16.57 -30.49
C VAL A 37 -16.58 16.37 -29.09
N SER A 38 -17.84 15.97 -29.06
CA SER A 38 -18.58 15.63 -27.85
C SER A 38 -18.92 14.15 -27.92
N GLY A 39 -18.52 13.38 -26.92
CA GLY A 39 -18.83 11.97 -26.81
C GLY A 39 -18.57 11.48 -25.40
N SER A 40 -19.55 10.79 -24.83
CA SER A 40 -19.34 9.93 -23.66
C SER A 40 -19.13 8.51 -24.19
N MET A 41 -18.03 7.87 -23.81
CA MET A 41 -17.93 6.41 -23.90
C MET A 41 -18.61 5.84 -22.66
N GLU A 42 -19.67 5.06 -22.86
CA GLU A 42 -20.17 4.18 -21.81
C GLU A 42 -19.06 3.16 -21.53
N VAL A 43 -18.49 3.21 -20.32
CA VAL A 43 -17.45 2.27 -19.91
C VAL A 43 -18.16 1.00 -19.47
N GLU A 44 -18.04 -0.07 -20.26
CA GLU A 44 -18.54 -1.37 -19.85
C GLU A 44 -17.77 -1.82 -18.59
N PRO A 45 -18.47 -2.34 -17.54
CA PRO A 45 -17.80 -2.85 -16.36
C PRO A 45 -16.74 -3.87 -16.75
N ALA A 46 -15.54 -3.75 -16.17
CA ALA A 46 -14.50 -4.74 -16.39
C ALA A 46 -15.02 -6.13 -15.96
N PRO A 47 -14.69 -7.20 -16.71
CA PRO A 47 -15.02 -8.54 -16.29
C PRO A 47 -14.37 -8.84 -14.93
N PRO A 48 -14.97 -9.71 -14.10
CA PRO A 48 -14.39 -10.09 -12.82
C PRO A 48 -13.02 -10.75 -13.05
N LEU A 49 -12.09 -10.49 -12.14
CA LEU A 49 -10.78 -11.14 -12.18
C LEU A 49 -10.94 -12.66 -11.97
N PRO A 50 -10.11 -13.47 -12.64
CA PRO A 50 -10.07 -14.91 -12.41
C PRO A 50 -9.75 -15.20 -10.94
N ALA A 51 -10.39 -16.23 -10.40
CA ALA A 51 -10.06 -16.74 -9.07
C ALA A 51 -8.62 -17.33 -9.06
N PRO A 52 -7.92 -17.28 -7.92
CA PRO A 52 -6.67 -18.01 -7.74
C PRO A 52 -6.85 -19.52 -8.01
N PRO A 53 -5.80 -20.23 -8.44
CA PRO A 53 -5.89 -21.66 -8.68
C PRO A 53 -6.14 -22.41 -7.36
N ALA A 54 -6.78 -23.57 -7.45
CA ALA A 54 -7.13 -24.38 -6.27
C ALA A 54 -5.91 -24.76 -5.41
N SER A 55 -4.73 -24.93 -6.03
CA SER A 55 -3.47 -25.15 -5.31
C SER A 55 -3.08 -23.98 -4.42
N THR A 56 -3.29 -22.74 -4.88
CA THR A 56 -3.03 -21.55 -4.07
C THR A 56 -3.97 -21.50 -2.88
N LEU A 57 -5.26 -21.81 -3.08
CA LEU A 57 -6.24 -21.86 -1.98
C LEU A 57 -5.88 -22.93 -0.94
N ALA A 58 -5.43 -24.12 -1.37
CA ALA A 58 -4.93 -25.15 -0.45
C ALA A 58 -3.71 -24.66 0.35
N SER A 59 -2.76 -23.95 -0.29
CA SER A 59 -1.63 -23.34 0.41
C SER A 59 -2.07 -22.26 1.43
N LEU A 60 -3.12 -21.49 1.17
CA LEU A 60 -3.66 -20.54 2.15
C LEU A 60 -4.14 -21.25 3.42
N ASP A 61 -4.88 -22.35 3.26
CA ASP A 61 -5.40 -23.13 4.39
C ASP A 61 -4.27 -23.73 5.24
N GLU A 62 -3.23 -24.26 4.58
CA GLU A 62 -2.04 -24.81 5.23
C GLU A 62 -1.27 -23.73 6.02
N LEU A 63 -1.03 -22.57 5.41
CA LEU A 63 -0.35 -21.45 6.06
C LEU A 63 -1.16 -20.89 7.24
N ALA A 64 -2.48 -20.76 7.07
CA ALA A 64 -3.37 -20.33 8.14
C ALA A 64 -3.37 -21.34 9.29
N ALA A 65 -3.36 -22.64 9.01
CA ALA A 65 -3.25 -23.68 10.03
C ALA A 65 -1.90 -23.62 10.76
N ALA A 66 -0.79 -23.41 10.04
CA ALA A 66 0.53 -23.26 10.63
C ALA A 66 0.62 -22.06 11.58
N ALA A 67 0.09 -20.90 11.17
CA ALA A 67 0.02 -19.71 12.00
C ALA A 67 -0.84 -19.93 13.27
N ARG A 68 -2.02 -20.54 13.14
CA ARG A 68 -2.87 -20.87 14.30
C ARG A 68 -2.19 -21.85 15.25
N ALA A 69 -1.46 -22.83 14.72
CA ALA A 69 -0.72 -23.78 15.55
C ALA A 69 0.44 -23.10 16.30
N ALA A 70 1.15 -22.15 15.67
CA ALA A 70 2.15 -21.31 16.33
C ALA A 70 1.52 -20.47 17.45
N HIS A 71 0.38 -19.84 17.17
CA HIS A 71 -0.36 -19.04 18.15
C HIS A 71 -0.83 -19.87 19.36
N GLN A 72 -1.29 -21.10 19.14
CA GLN A 72 -1.66 -22.01 20.23
C GLN A 72 -0.45 -22.35 21.13
N ARG A 73 0.73 -22.58 20.53
CA ARG A 73 1.97 -22.82 21.29
C ARG A 73 2.39 -21.57 22.06
N PHE A 74 2.25 -20.39 21.46
CA PHE A 74 2.47 -19.11 22.13
C PHE A 74 1.58 -18.98 23.36
N GLY A 75 0.26 -19.15 23.21
CA GLY A 75 -0.70 -19.05 24.32
C GLY A 75 -0.45 -20.09 25.43
N ALA A 76 0.02 -21.29 25.07
CA ALA A 76 0.39 -22.31 26.05
C ALA A 76 1.62 -21.89 26.90
N ALA A 77 2.60 -21.20 26.31
CA ALA A 77 3.80 -20.73 26.99
C ALA A 77 3.59 -19.38 27.74
N GLU A 78 2.61 -18.58 27.33
CA GLU A 78 2.37 -17.22 27.83
C GLU A 78 2.24 -17.16 29.35
N SER A 79 1.44 -18.05 29.95
CA SER A 79 1.19 -18.02 31.39
C SER A 79 2.46 -18.22 32.22
N GLN A 80 3.39 -19.05 31.73
CA GLN A 80 4.66 -19.31 32.39
C GLN A 80 5.59 -18.11 32.25
N ALA A 81 5.71 -17.55 31.05
CA ALA A 81 6.50 -16.34 30.81
C ALA A 81 6.03 -15.17 31.70
N ARG A 82 4.71 -14.94 31.79
CA ARG A 82 4.13 -13.93 32.69
C ARG A 82 4.54 -14.14 34.16
N ARG A 83 4.47 -15.37 34.67
CA ARG A 83 4.85 -15.69 36.06
C ARG A 83 6.34 -15.45 36.30
N ILE A 84 7.21 -15.92 35.40
CA ILE A 84 8.66 -15.76 35.53
C ILE A 84 9.03 -14.28 35.47
N THR A 85 8.52 -13.53 34.49
CA THR A 85 8.77 -12.10 34.36
C THR A 85 8.27 -11.30 35.56
N SER A 86 7.08 -11.60 36.08
CA SER A 86 6.55 -10.94 37.28
C SER A 86 7.44 -11.18 38.51
N SER A 87 8.04 -12.36 38.63
CA SER A 87 8.97 -12.67 39.74
C SER A 87 10.34 -11.99 39.61
N ALA A 88 10.67 -11.47 38.43
CA ALA A 88 11.94 -10.81 38.13
C ALA A 88 11.85 -9.28 38.14
N VAL A 89 10.68 -8.70 38.46
CA VAL A 89 10.50 -7.25 38.60
C VAL A 89 11.47 -6.68 39.63
N GLY A 90 12.18 -5.62 39.27
CA GLY A 90 13.21 -4.99 40.12
C GLY A 90 14.52 -5.77 40.24
N ALA A 91 14.66 -6.92 39.58
CA ALA A 91 15.91 -7.67 39.58
C ALA A 91 17.00 -6.89 38.81
N ALA A 92 18.22 -6.90 39.33
CA ALA A 92 19.35 -6.28 38.65
C ALA A 92 19.56 -6.91 37.26
N ARG A 93 19.82 -6.08 36.24
CA ARG A 93 20.18 -6.58 34.90
C ARG A 93 21.37 -7.53 35.00
N GLY A 94 21.31 -8.66 34.31
CA GLY A 94 22.33 -9.71 34.38
C GLY A 94 22.24 -10.63 35.61
N SER A 95 21.32 -10.40 36.54
CA SER A 95 21.01 -11.38 37.59
C SER A 95 20.36 -12.63 37.01
N GLU A 96 20.39 -13.74 37.77
CA GLU A 96 19.75 -15.00 37.36
C GLU A 96 18.24 -14.83 37.12
N ALA A 97 17.54 -14.06 37.98
CA ALA A 97 16.11 -13.80 37.82
C ALA A 97 15.82 -13.05 36.50
N TRP A 98 16.60 -12.01 36.18
CA TRP A 98 16.49 -11.28 34.92
C TRP A 98 16.78 -12.18 33.71
N ALA A 99 17.84 -13.00 33.77
CA ALA A 99 18.19 -13.91 32.69
C ALA A 99 17.10 -14.94 32.41
N ARG A 100 16.49 -15.52 33.46
CA ARG A 100 15.36 -16.46 33.30
C ARG A 100 14.14 -15.81 32.67
N ALA A 101 13.83 -14.56 33.02
CA ALA A 101 12.73 -13.81 32.41
C ALA A 101 12.98 -13.55 30.91
N GLN A 102 14.19 -13.13 30.54
CA GLN A 102 14.57 -12.94 29.14
C GLN A 102 14.49 -14.24 28.33
N VAL A 103 14.91 -15.37 28.88
CA VAL A 103 14.77 -16.69 28.22
C VAL A 103 13.30 -17.04 28.01
N ALA A 104 12.44 -16.81 29.00
CA ALA A 104 11.01 -17.08 28.86
C ALA A 104 10.35 -16.18 27.80
N ILE A 105 10.77 -14.92 27.68
CA ILE A 105 10.31 -14.00 26.62
C ILE A 105 10.83 -14.45 25.24
N ALA A 106 12.09 -14.86 25.14
CA ALA A 106 12.68 -15.36 23.90
C ALA A 106 11.96 -16.62 23.39
N ASP A 107 11.46 -17.47 24.29
CA ASP A 107 10.66 -18.65 23.93
C ASP A 107 9.32 -18.25 23.28
N LEU A 108 8.69 -17.17 23.76
CA LEU A 108 7.51 -16.56 23.13
C LEU A 108 7.85 -15.95 21.76
N GLU A 109 8.96 -15.21 21.65
CA GLU A 109 9.44 -14.65 20.38
C GLU A 109 9.69 -15.74 19.34
N ALA A 110 10.21 -16.90 19.76
CA ALA A 110 10.40 -18.05 18.89
C ALA A 110 9.07 -18.59 18.34
N GLN A 111 8.03 -18.69 19.17
CA GLN A 111 6.69 -19.09 18.70
C GLN A 111 6.08 -18.04 17.75
N ARG A 112 6.18 -16.76 18.10
CA ARG A 112 5.73 -15.66 17.24
C ARG A 112 6.43 -15.67 15.88
N SER A 113 7.73 -15.96 15.85
CA SER A 113 8.50 -16.07 14.60
C SER A 113 7.93 -17.12 13.66
N GLN A 114 7.41 -18.24 14.19
CA GLN A 114 6.74 -19.26 13.37
C GLN A 114 5.45 -18.74 12.72
N ALA A 115 4.67 -17.91 13.42
CA ALA A 115 3.49 -17.25 12.84
C ALA A 115 3.89 -16.21 11.77
N MET A 116 4.97 -15.46 12.01
CA MET A 116 5.52 -14.48 11.07
C MET A 116 6.00 -15.12 9.75
N ILE A 117 6.60 -16.32 9.80
CA ILE A 117 6.99 -17.05 8.59
C ILE A 117 5.76 -17.34 7.71
N ALA A 118 4.69 -17.85 8.32
CA ALA A 118 3.44 -18.11 7.60
C ALA A 118 2.83 -16.82 7.02
N LEU A 119 2.89 -15.70 7.76
CA LEU A 119 2.43 -14.39 7.28
C LEU A 119 3.24 -13.91 6.07
N ALA A 120 4.56 -14.07 6.09
CA ALA A 120 5.42 -13.68 4.98
C ALA A 120 5.14 -14.50 3.70
N ASP A 121 4.83 -15.79 3.85
CA ASP A 121 4.42 -16.62 2.72
C ASP A 121 3.04 -16.22 2.17
N LEU A 122 2.10 -15.83 3.04
CA LEU A 122 0.82 -15.25 2.63
C LEU A 122 1.00 -13.92 1.89
N ASP A 123 1.91 -13.06 2.35
CA ASP A 123 2.27 -11.80 1.66
C ASP A 123 2.79 -12.07 0.25
N ARG A 124 3.67 -13.09 0.10
CA ARG A 124 4.19 -13.50 -1.20
C ARG A 124 3.08 -13.95 -2.14
N ILE A 125 2.16 -14.79 -1.66
CA ILE A 125 1.00 -15.26 -2.45
C ILE A 125 0.10 -14.09 -2.86
N TYR A 126 -0.14 -13.14 -1.96
CA TYR A 126 -0.95 -11.95 -2.24
C TYR A 126 -0.36 -11.11 -3.37
N VAL A 127 0.95 -10.85 -3.32
CA VAL A 127 1.66 -10.10 -4.37
C VAL A 127 1.64 -10.86 -5.71
N GLU A 128 1.84 -12.17 -5.69
CA GLU A 128 1.78 -13.01 -6.90
C GLU A 128 0.40 -12.97 -7.56
N ALA A 129 -0.67 -13.08 -6.78
CA ALA A 129 -2.04 -12.99 -7.29
C ALA A 129 -2.35 -11.59 -7.85
N ALA A 130 -1.97 -10.54 -7.14
CA ALA A 130 -2.18 -9.15 -7.57
C ALA A 130 -1.46 -8.85 -8.90
N THR A 131 -0.21 -9.29 -9.03
CA THR A 131 0.60 -9.09 -10.24
C THR A 131 0.16 -9.97 -11.41
N SER A 132 -0.51 -11.09 -11.13
CA SER A 132 -1.08 -11.99 -12.14
C SER A 132 -2.52 -11.63 -12.54
N ALA A 133 -3.03 -10.46 -12.12
CA ALA A 133 -4.41 -10.02 -12.34
C ALA A 133 -5.45 -11.05 -11.87
N GLN A 134 -5.23 -11.66 -10.71
CA GLN A 134 -6.17 -12.56 -10.06
C GLN A 134 -6.91 -11.86 -8.92
N ALA A 135 -8.08 -12.37 -8.55
CA ALA A 135 -8.81 -11.93 -7.37
C ALA A 135 -7.95 -12.14 -6.10
N THR A 136 -7.96 -11.17 -5.18
CA THR A 136 -7.06 -11.14 -4.00
C THR A 136 -7.81 -11.10 -2.67
N GLU A 137 -9.13 -10.97 -2.70
CA GLU A 137 -9.99 -10.73 -1.56
C GLU A 137 -9.88 -11.86 -0.52
N SER A 138 -9.95 -13.11 -0.96
CA SER A 138 -9.81 -14.28 -0.07
C SER A 138 -8.40 -14.41 0.51
N ILE A 139 -7.36 -14.05 -0.25
CA ILE A 139 -5.97 -14.06 0.23
C ILE A 139 -5.78 -12.97 1.30
N ALA A 140 -6.31 -11.77 1.05
CA ALA A 140 -6.26 -10.65 1.99
C ALA A 140 -6.98 -10.97 3.30
N GLU A 141 -8.11 -11.67 3.25
CA GLU A 141 -8.83 -12.10 4.44
C GLU A 141 -7.98 -13.01 5.33
N VAL A 142 -7.37 -14.05 4.75
CA VAL A 142 -6.49 -14.97 5.50
C VAL A 142 -5.27 -14.24 6.06
N ARG A 143 -4.65 -13.37 5.26
CA ARG A 143 -3.52 -12.53 5.68
C ARG A 143 -3.87 -11.67 6.89
N ASN A 144 -5.02 -10.98 6.85
CA ASN A 144 -5.48 -10.13 7.95
C ASN A 144 -5.76 -10.93 9.23
N GLN A 145 -6.28 -12.16 9.09
CA GLN A 145 -6.46 -13.05 10.25
C GLN A 145 -5.13 -13.39 10.92
N VAL A 146 -4.10 -13.74 10.14
CA VAL A 146 -2.77 -14.09 10.66
C VAL A 146 -2.05 -12.87 11.24
N ASP A 147 -2.12 -11.73 10.56
CA ASP A 147 -1.57 -10.46 11.06
C ASP A 147 -2.15 -10.09 12.44
N ALA A 148 -3.46 -10.27 12.63
CA ALA A 148 -4.10 -10.03 13.91
C ALA A 148 -3.60 -10.96 15.03
N LEU A 149 -3.20 -12.20 14.73
CA LEU A 149 -2.59 -13.11 15.72
C LEU A 149 -1.20 -12.61 16.11
N VAL A 150 -0.36 -12.27 15.12
CA VAL A 150 0.99 -11.73 15.34
C VAL A 150 0.93 -10.44 16.17
N ALA A 151 -0.01 -9.54 15.86
CA ALA A 151 -0.16 -8.29 16.58
C ALA A 151 -0.53 -8.50 18.06
N GLN A 152 -1.34 -9.52 18.37
CA GLN A 152 -1.63 -9.92 19.75
C GLN A 152 -0.38 -10.43 20.47
N GLU A 153 0.39 -11.30 19.82
CA GLU A 153 1.64 -11.86 20.36
C GLU A 153 2.69 -10.75 20.64
N ASP A 154 2.81 -9.79 19.72
CA ASP A 154 3.66 -8.60 19.88
C ASP A 154 3.29 -7.77 21.10
N ALA A 155 1.99 -7.56 21.32
CA ALA A 155 1.51 -6.79 22.46
C ALA A 155 1.88 -7.46 23.79
N VAL A 156 1.79 -8.79 23.86
CA VAL A 156 2.19 -9.58 25.03
C VAL A 156 3.69 -9.49 25.27
N ILE A 157 4.51 -9.74 24.24
CA ILE A 157 5.97 -9.68 24.36
C ILE A 157 6.41 -8.29 24.83
N ARG A 158 5.89 -7.23 24.20
CA ARG A 158 6.21 -5.84 24.57
C ARG A 158 5.84 -5.55 26.03
N SER A 159 4.65 -5.96 26.46
CA SER A 159 4.22 -5.79 27.86
C SER A 159 5.15 -6.48 28.86
N LEU A 160 5.70 -7.65 28.52
CA LEU A 160 6.65 -8.36 29.38
C LEU A 160 8.02 -7.68 29.41
N LEU A 161 8.51 -7.19 28.26
CA LEU A 161 9.77 -6.46 28.18
C LEU A 161 9.71 -5.15 28.96
N ASP A 162 8.61 -4.40 28.85
CA ASP A 162 8.40 -3.14 29.57
C ASP A 162 8.47 -3.37 31.09
N MET A 163 7.86 -4.47 31.58
CA MET A 163 7.88 -4.87 32.99
C MET A 163 9.28 -5.13 33.55
N LEU A 164 10.26 -5.53 32.72
CA LEU A 164 11.64 -5.75 33.13
C LEU A 164 12.52 -4.48 33.06
N THR A 165 12.03 -3.44 32.41
CA THR A 165 12.78 -2.19 32.20
C THR A 165 12.39 -1.06 33.15
N GLY A 166 11.17 -1.12 33.72
CA GLY A 166 10.70 -0.24 34.81
C GLY A 166 11.24 -0.66 36.16
#